data_AF-A0A8T4Q9Y7-F1
#
_entry.id   AF-A0A8T4Q9Y7-F1
#
_cell.length_a   1.000
_cell.length_b   1.000
_cell.length_c   1.000
_cell.angle_alpha   90.00
_cell.angle_beta   90.00
_cell.angle_gamma   90.00
#
_symmetry.space_group_name_H-M   'P 1'
#
loop_
_entity.id
_entity.type
_entity.pdbx_description
1 polymer ?
#
loop_
_entity_poly.entity_id
_entity_poly.type
_entity_poly.pdbx_seq_one_letter_code
_entity_poly.pdbx_strand_id
1 'polypeptide(L)'
;MGQYFIIVNLDKREYIHPHDLKRGAKLLELSKDPIIYSLISYLQIKNKPKTASHVGSWANDKILFIGDFEDYSFFKQVIVSFKNISKEAYNEYLIFFKVGTYL
;
A
#
# COMPACT_ATOMS: atom_id res chain seq x y z
N MET A 1 -9.08 -2.27 -22.29
CA MET A 1 -9.30 -2.51 -20.85
C MET A 1 -8.19 -3.44 -20.38
N GLY A 2 -7.57 -3.20 -19.22
CA GLY A 2 -6.41 -3.97 -18.74
C GLY A 2 -6.62 -4.45 -17.31
N GLN A 3 -5.79 -5.39 -16.86
CA GLN A 3 -5.83 -5.92 -15.50
C GLN A 3 -5.34 -4.87 -14.48
N TYR A 4 -6.06 -4.75 -13.37
CA TYR A 4 -5.76 -3.83 -12.29
C TYR A 4 -5.37 -4.60 -11.04
N PHE A 5 -4.43 -4.04 -10.27
CA PHE A 5 -3.84 -4.69 -9.11
C PHE A 5 -4.02 -3.86 -7.85
N ILE A 6 -4.20 -4.55 -6.72
CA ILE A 6 -4.10 -4.01 -5.37
C ILE A 6 -2.87 -4.58 -4.67
N ILE A 7 -2.35 -3.84 -3.69
CA ILE A 7 -1.20 -4.26 -2.88
C ILE A 7 -1.75 -4.75 -1.55
N VAL A 8 -1.39 -5.96 -1.14
CA VAL A 8 -2.08 -6.65 -0.04
C VAL A 8 -1.08 -7.20 0.95
N ASN A 9 -1.31 -6.94 2.23
CA ASN A 9 -0.62 -7.58 3.34
C ASN A 9 -1.49 -8.71 3.89
N LEU A 10 -1.02 -9.95 3.73
CA LEU A 10 -1.76 -11.14 4.16
C LEU A 10 -1.75 -11.35 5.67
N ASP A 11 -0.64 -11.04 6.34
CA ASP A 11 -0.50 -11.30 7.78
C ASP A 11 -1.38 -10.34 8.60
N LYS A 12 -1.57 -9.10 8.13
CA LYS A 12 -2.45 -8.12 8.78
C LYS A 12 -3.86 -8.02 8.23
N ARG A 13 -4.12 -8.65 7.08
CA ARG A 13 -5.37 -8.50 6.32
C ARG A 13 -5.67 -7.03 6.00
N GLU A 14 -4.68 -6.35 5.42
CA GLU A 14 -4.76 -4.95 4.99
C GLU A 14 -4.47 -4.84 3.50
N TYR A 15 -4.98 -3.80 2.84
CA TYR A 15 -4.65 -3.52 1.45
C TYR A 15 -4.56 -2.03 1.12
N ILE A 16 -3.80 -1.75 0.07
CA ILE A 16 -3.73 -0.46 -0.62
C ILE A 16 -4.36 -0.61 -2.00
N HIS A 17 -5.31 0.25 -2.30
CA HIS A 17 -5.94 0.40 -3.60
C HIS A 17 -5.36 1.63 -4.31
N PRO A 18 -4.58 1.47 -5.40
CA PRO A 18 -3.88 2.59 -6.04
C PRO A 18 -4.82 3.71 -6.55
N HIS A 19 -6.02 3.35 -7.02
CA HIS A 19 -7.00 4.37 -7.44
C HIS A 19 -7.50 5.26 -6.28
N ASP A 20 -7.51 4.78 -5.03
CA ASP A 20 -7.86 5.63 -3.87
C ASP A 20 -6.82 6.73 -3.66
N LEU A 21 -5.61 6.53 -4.18
CA LEU A 21 -4.48 7.45 -4.14
C LEU A 21 -4.36 8.29 -5.43
N LYS A 22 -5.32 8.16 -6.36
CA LYS A 22 -5.28 8.74 -7.72
C LYS A 22 -4.04 8.33 -8.52
N ARG A 23 -3.55 7.10 -8.31
CA ARG A 23 -2.40 6.50 -9.01
C ARG A 23 -2.85 5.41 -9.99
N GLY A 24 -2.00 5.07 -10.95
CA GLY A 24 -2.25 3.95 -11.86
C GLY A 24 -2.23 2.60 -11.14
N ALA A 25 -3.08 1.67 -11.56
CA ALA A 25 -3.20 0.34 -10.93
C ALA A 25 -2.82 -0.82 -11.85
N LYS A 26 -2.38 -0.57 -13.09
CA LYS A 26 -1.79 -1.65 -13.90
C LYS A 26 -0.41 -2.00 -13.34
N LEU A 27 0.00 -3.27 -13.43
CA LEU A 27 1.27 -3.72 -12.85
C LEU A 27 2.49 -2.88 -13.30
N LEU A 28 2.56 -2.55 -14.60
CA LEU A 28 3.63 -1.69 -15.14
C LEU A 28 3.54 -0.22 -14.71
N GLU A 29 2.35 0.27 -14.36
CA GLU A 29 2.16 1.62 -13.81
C GLU A 29 2.64 1.64 -12.36
N LEU A 30 2.24 0.65 -11.56
CA LEU A 30 2.69 0.47 -10.18
C LEU A 30 4.21 0.33 -10.10
N SER A 31 4.80 -0.45 -11.00
CA SER A 31 6.25 -0.65 -11.06
C SER A 31 7.03 0.59 -11.54
N LYS A 32 6.37 1.69 -11.87
CA LYS A 32 7.04 2.93 -12.30
C LYS A 32 6.62 4.14 -11.46
N ASP A 33 5.67 3.97 -10.54
CA ASP A 33 5.16 5.08 -9.74
C ASP A 33 6.05 5.29 -8.49
N PRO A 34 6.82 6.40 -8.42
CA PRO A 34 7.74 6.66 -7.31
C PRO A 34 7.00 6.82 -5.98
N ILE A 35 5.73 7.24 -6.00
CA ILE A 35 4.93 7.42 -4.78
C ILE A 35 4.48 6.08 -4.23
N ILE A 36 4.11 5.14 -5.10
CA ILE A 36 3.80 3.76 -4.68
C ILE A 36 5.05 3.11 -4.06
N TYR A 37 6.21 3.24 -4.71
CA TYR A 37 7.47 2.72 -4.15
C TYR A 37 7.82 3.32 -2.80
N SER A 38 7.71 4.65 -2.68
CA SER A 38 8.01 5.36 -1.44
C SER A 38 7.02 4.99 -0.32
N LEU A 39 5.73 4.84 -0.62
CA LEU A 39 4.71 4.41 0.33
C LEU A 39 4.96 2.97 0.81
N ILE A 40 5.24 2.03 -0.10
CA ILE A 40 5.58 0.64 0.26
C ILE A 40 6.87 0.59 1.10
N SER A 41 7.85 1.44 0.80
CA SER A 41 9.09 1.55 1.58
C SER A 41 8.81 2.09 2.99
N TYR A 42 8.00 3.13 3.09
CA TYR A 42 7.52 3.71 4.36
C TYR A 42 6.84 2.67 5.26
N LEU A 43 5.98 1.82 4.66
CA LEU A 43 5.32 0.73 5.37
C LEU A 43 6.29 -0.37 5.84
N GLN A 44 7.50 -0.46 5.27
CA GLN A 44 8.48 -1.50 5.58
C GLN A 44 9.69 -1.03 6.40
N ILE A 45 9.74 0.24 6.82
CA ILE A 45 10.83 0.80 7.65
C ILE A 45 10.97 0.00 8.96
N LYS A 46 12.15 -0.58 9.22
CA LYS A 46 12.39 -1.36 10.45
C LYS A 46 12.66 -0.49 11.69
N ASN A 47 13.29 0.66 11.52
CA ASN A 47 13.61 1.60 12.61
C ASN A 47 12.52 2.66 12.76
N LYS A 48 11.44 2.28 13.43
CA LYS A 48 10.21 3.05 13.56
C LYS A 48 10.28 4.11 14.69
N PRO A 49 9.93 5.39 14.43
CA PRO A 49 9.58 6.31 15.50
C PRO A 49 8.23 5.92 16.13
N LYS A 50 8.16 5.90 17.47
CA LYS A 50 6.99 5.41 18.23
C LYS A 50 5.67 6.14 17.92
N THR A 51 5.74 7.33 17.32
CA THR A 51 4.60 8.24 17.10
C THR A 51 3.84 8.00 15.80
N ALA A 52 4.35 7.15 14.91
CA ALA A 52 3.76 6.90 13.60
C ALA A 52 3.01 5.55 13.58
N SER A 53 1.72 5.53 13.27
CA SER A 53 0.92 4.30 13.23
C SER A 53 1.39 3.36 12.12
N HIS A 54 1.53 3.85 10.90
CA HIS A 54 1.78 3.04 9.71
C HIS A 54 3.26 2.94 9.31
N VAL A 55 4.16 3.78 9.85
CA VAL A 55 5.61 3.58 9.61
C VAL A 55 6.01 2.18 10.04
N GLY A 56 6.62 1.43 9.13
CA GLY A 56 7.11 0.09 9.42
C GLY A 56 6.04 -0.94 9.76
N SER A 57 4.75 -0.61 9.61
CA SER A 57 3.69 -1.54 10.02
C SER A 57 3.76 -2.85 9.25
N TRP A 58 4.15 -2.83 7.98
CA TRP A 58 4.27 -4.02 7.13
C TRP A 58 5.68 -4.63 7.11
N ALA A 59 6.56 -4.22 8.02
CA ALA A 59 7.92 -4.73 8.06
C ALA A 59 7.95 -6.23 8.41
N ASN A 60 8.55 -7.04 7.52
CA ASN A 60 8.64 -8.50 7.59
C ASN A 60 7.31 -9.26 7.36
N ASP A 61 6.28 -8.58 6.87
CA ASP A 61 5.02 -9.22 6.49
C ASP A 61 5.03 -9.72 5.03
N LYS A 62 4.11 -10.64 4.70
CA LYS A 62 3.87 -11.14 3.35
C LYS A 62 3.04 -10.15 2.54
N ILE A 63 3.69 -9.47 1.60
CA ILE A 63 3.08 -8.50 0.69
C ILE A 63 2.91 -9.11 -0.71
N LEU A 64 1.72 -9.00 -1.27
CA LEU A 64 1.36 -9.49 -2.60
C LEU A 64 0.75 -8.39 -3.47
N PHE A 65 0.88 -8.53 -4.78
CA PHE A 65 0.09 -7.80 -5.77
C PHE A 65 -0.99 -8.73 -6.30
N ILE A 66 -2.26 -8.40 -6.10
CA ILE A 66 -3.39 -9.24 -6.50
C ILE A 66 -4.14 -8.52 -7.62
N GLY A 67 -4.27 -9.20 -8.76
CA GLY A 67 -4.98 -8.70 -9.93
C GLY A 67 -6.46 -9.05 -9.92
N ASP A 68 -7.27 -8.21 -10.56
CA ASP A 68 -8.73 -8.38 -10.67
C ASP A 68 -9.19 -9.38 -11.73
N PHE A 69 -8.27 -9.98 -12.50
CA PHE A 69 -8.61 -10.86 -13.61
C PHE A 69 -8.32 -12.34 -13.35
N GLU A 70 -7.10 -12.68 -12.90
CA GLU A 70 -6.66 -14.08 -12.74
C GLU A 70 -7.34 -14.80 -11.55
N ASP A 71 -7.52 -14.09 -10.44
CA ASP A 71 -8.19 -14.64 -9.25
C ASP A 71 -9.21 -13.64 -8.70
N TYR A 72 -10.27 -13.40 -9.49
CA TYR A 72 -11.33 -12.47 -9.13
C TYR A 72 -12.01 -12.85 -7.80
N SER A 73 -12.12 -14.14 -7.48
CA SER A 73 -12.68 -14.62 -6.22
C SER A 73 -11.86 -14.16 -5.03
N PHE A 74 -10.53 -14.37 -5.07
CA PHE A 74 -9.65 -13.91 -4.00
C PHE A 74 -9.54 -12.39 -3.96
N PHE A 75 -9.46 -11.72 -5.11
CA PHE A 75 -9.51 -10.26 -5.20
C PHE A 75 -10.76 -9.70 -4.49
N LYS A 76 -11.94 -10.25 -4.80
CA LYS A 76 -13.21 -9.85 -4.18
C LYS A 76 -13.21 -10.14 -2.68
N GLN A 77 -12.70 -11.30 -2.27
CA GLN A 77 -12.57 -11.64 -0.85
C GLN A 77 -11.71 -10.61 -0.11
N VAL A 78 -10.57 -10.21 -0.67
CA VAL A 78 -9.71 -9.18 -0.08
C VAL A 78 -10.48 -7.87 0.05
N ILE A 79 -11.07 -7.35 -1.03
CA ILE A 79 -11.82 -6.08 -1.01
C ILE A 79 -12.95 -6.08 0.03
N VAL A 80 -13.62 -7.21 0.23
CA VAL A 80 -14.74 -7.33 1.19
C VAL A 80 -14.26 -7.51 2.63
N SER A 81 -13.16 -8.22 2.86
CA SER A 81 -12.82 -8.76 4.19
C SER A 81 -11.51 -8.24 4.79
N PHE A 82 -10.74 -7.48 4.03
CA PHE A 82 -9.49 -6.85 4.49
C PHE A 82 -9.72 -5.37 4.74
N LYS A 83 -8.92 -4.78 5.63
CA LYS A 83 -8.98 -3.34 5.90
C LYS A 83 -8.33 -2.57 4.76
N ASN A 84 -9.08 -1.63 4.16
CA ASN A 84 -8.51 -0.65 3.25
C ASN A 84 -7.75 0.42 4.05
N ILE A 85 -6.43 0.44 3.96
CA ILE A 85 -5.60 1.47 4.64
C ILE A 85 -5.09 2.55 3.69
N SER A 86 -5.55 2.59 2.43
CA SER A 86 -5.00 3.45 1.37
C SER A 86 -4.86 4.90 1.81
N LYS A 87 -5.98 5.53 2.18
CA LYS A 87 -5.99 6.96 2.52
C LYS A 87 -5.30 7.23 3.85
N GLU A 88 -5.49 6.36 4.84
CA GLU A 88 -4.90 6.50 6.18
C GLU A 88 -3.38 6.45 6.11
N ALA A 89 -2.83 5.39 5.51
CA ALA A 89 -1.39 5.21 5.34
C ALA A 89 -0.77 6.28 4.44
N TYR A 90 -1.46 6.66 3.35
CA TYR A 90 -0.95 7.69 2.44
C TYR A 90 -0.91 9.08 3.10
N ASN A 91 -1.92 9.45 3.89
CA ASN A 91 -1.91 10.72 4.61
C ASN A 91 -0.80 10.77 5.66
N GLU A 92 -0.61 9.68 6.41
CA GLU A 92 0.48 9.60 7.39
C GLU A 92 1.86 9.63 6.71
N TYR A 93 2.02 8.93 5.60
CA TYR A 93 3.19 9.00 4.71
C TYR A 93 3.50 10.45 4.29
N LEU A 94 2.50 11.20 3.83
CA LEU A 94 2.69 12.59 3.42
C LEU A 94 3.16 13.48 4.57
N ILE A 95 2.64 13.27 5.78
CA ILE A 95 3.06 14.01 6.99
C ILE A 95 4.51 13.65 7.32
N PHE A 96 4.83 12.35 7.34
CA PHE A 96 6.17 11.85 7.68
C PHE A 96 7.26 12.49 6.81
N PHE A 97 7.05 12.52 5.48
CA PHE A 97 8.04 13.12 4.57
C PHE A 97 7.98 14.64 4.48
N LYS A 98 6.84 15.29 4.79
CA LYS A 98 6.80 16.76 4.92
C LYS A 98 7.59 17.26 6.14
N VAL A 99 7.57 16.51 7.24
CA VAL A 99 8.26 16.91 8.49
C VAL A 99 9.75 16.59 8.41
N GLY A 100 10.13 15.48 7.77
CA GLY A 100 11.53 15.07 7.62
C GLY A 100 12.40 15.94 6.69
N THR A 101 11.81 16.85 5.90
CA THR A 101 12.56 17.81 5.06
C THR A 101 13.01 19.08 5.78
N TYR A 102 12.68 19.22 7.08
CA TYR A 102 13.07 20.36 7.92
C TYR A 102 14.07 20.01 9.05
N LEU A 103 14.63 18.81 9.03
CA LEU A 103 15.72 18.35 9.90
C LEU A 103 16.99 18.13 9.07
#